data_AF-A0A917V6C3-F1
#
_entry.id   AF-A0A917V6C3-F1
#
_cell.length_a   1.000
_cell.length_b   1.000
_cell.length_c   1.000
_cell.angle_alpha   90.00
_cell.angle_beta   90.00
_cell.angle_gamma   90.00
#
_symmetry.space_group_name_H-M   'P 1'
#
loop_
_entity.id
_entity.type
_entity.pdbx_description
1 polymer ?
#
loop_
_entity_poly.entity_id
_entity_poly.type
_entity_poly.pdbx_seq_one_letter_code
_entity_poly.pdbx_strand_id
1 'polypeptide(L)'
;MSDLARTPKQIGTLVQRARKKRGWNQTQLGAQAGLRQETISLIETGNPAARLETILAVLAALDLEFRIAPRSTSTAADIEAIF
;
A
#
# COMPACT_ATOMS: atom_id res chain seq x y z
N MET A 1 -2.12 4.17 -14.00
CA MET A 1 -2.36 4.76 -12.66
C MET A 1 -1.05 4.74 -11.91
N SER A 2 -0.54 5.90 -11.48
CA SER A 2 0.64 5.94 -10.61
C SER A 2 0.26 5.42 -9.23
N ASP A 3 0.96 4.40 -8.73
CA ASP A 3 0.78 3.87 -7.39
C ASP A 3 1.44 4.83 -6.37
N LEU A 4 0.80 5.99 -6.15
CA LEU A 4 1.22 7.02 -5.20
C LEU A 4 0.42 6.90 -3.91
N ALA A 5 1.12 6.91 -2.77
CA ALA A 5 0.50 6.97 -1.45
C ALA A 5 1.06 8.13 -0.62
N ARG A 6 0.15 8.90 -0.03
CA ARG A 6 0.40 10.04 0.86
C ARG A 6 -0.29 9.86 2.22
N THR A 7 -1.08 8.79 2.38
CA THR A 7 -1.82 8.46 3.60
C THR A 7 -1.76 6.96 3.87
N PRO A 8 -1.94 6.51 5.14
CA PRO A 8 -2.01 5.09 5.47
C PRO A 8 -3.07 4.34 4.66
N LYS A 9 -4.21 4.96 4.39
CA LYS A 9 -5.28 4.38 3.58
C LYS A 9 -4.84 4.10 2.14
N GLN A 10 -4.09 5.02 1.54
CA GLN A 10 -3.57 4.84 0.20
C GLN A 10 -2.52 3.72 0.17
N ILE A 11 -1.62 3.66 1.16
CA ILE A 11 -0.67 2.54 1.31
C ILE A 11 -1.43 1.20 1.38
N GLY A 12 -2.42 1.10 2.27
CA GLY A 12 -3.25 -0.10 2.42
C GLY A 12 -3.96 -0.51 1.14
N THR A 13 -4.45 0.47 0.37
CA THR A 13 -5.10 0.22 -0.93
C THR A 13 -4.12 -0.34 -1.96
N LEU A 14 -2.88 0.15 -2.00
CA LEU A 14 -1.83 -0.37 -2.89
C LEU A 14 -1.44 -1.80 -2.52
N VAL A 15 -1.26 -2.07 -1.22
CA VAL A 15 -1.01 -3.42 -0.68
C VAL A 15 -2.14 -4.38 -1.08
N GLN A 16 -3.39 -3.99 -0.85
CA GLN A 16 -4.55 -4.80 -1.20
C GLN A 16 -4.60 -5.10 -2.70
N ARG A 17 -4.33 -4.09 -3.54
CA ARG A 17 -4.32 -4.25 -5.00
C ARG A 17 -3.22 -5.22 -5.43
N ALA A 18 -2.01 -5.07 -4.90
CA ALA A 18 -0.90 -5.97 -5.21
C ALA A 18 -1.18 -7.40 -4.77
N ARG A 19 -1.73 -7.61 -3.56
CA ARG A 19 -2.17 -8.92 -3.09
C ARG A 19 -3.20 -9.54 -4.03
N LYS A 20 -4.25 -8.79 -4.40
CA LYS A 20 -5.30 -9.28 -5.31
C LYS A 20 -4.76 -9.62 -6.69
N LYS A 21 -3.79 -8.87 -7.22
CA LYS A 21 -3.10 -9.19 -8.48
C LYS A 21 -2.37 -10.55 -8.44
N ARG A 22 -1.91 -10.98 -7.26
CA ARG A 22 -1.34 -12.33 -7.05
C ARG A 22 -2.39 -13.43 -6.83
N GLY A 23 -3.69 -13.09 -6.81
CA GLY A 23 -4.76 -14.04 -6.51
C GLY A 23 -4.80 -14.48 -5.04
N TRP A 24 -4.07 -13.81 -4.15
CA TRP A 24 -4.01 -14.18 -2.74
C TRP A 24 -5.16 -13.59 -1.92
N ASN A 25 -5.65 -14.34 -0.94
CA ASN A 25 -6.45 -13.81 0.17
C ASN A 25 -5.54 -13.25 1.29
N GLN A 26 -6.13 -12.57 2.28
CA GLN A 26 -5.34 -11.93 3.34
C GLN A 26 -4.60 -12.93 4.23
N THR A 27 -5.15 -14.14 4.43
CA THR A 27 -4.47 -15.22 5.19
C THR A 27 -3.22 -15.70 4.47
N GLN A 28 -3.26 -15.84 3.15
CA GLN A 28 -2.11 -16.25 2.35
C GLN A 28 -0.99 -15.19 2.39
N LEU A 29 -1.34 -13.90 2.28
CA LEU A 29 -0.35 -12.83 2.46
C LEU A 29 0.20 -12.81 3.89
N GLY A 30 -0.66 -13.02 4.89
CA GLY A 30 -0.23 -13.13 6.28
C GLY A 30 0.80 -14.25 6.46
N ALA A 31 0.53 -15.44 5.93
CA ALA A 31 1.46 -16.57 5.98
C ALA A 31 2.80 -16.24 5.31
N GLN A 32 2.79 -15.60 4.13
CA GLN A 32 4.02 -15.20 3.42
C GLN A 32 4.82 -14.13 4.17
N ALA A 33 4.14 -13.22 4.88
CA ALA A 33 4.76 -12.14 5.65
C ALA A 33 5.10 -12.53 7.10
N GLY A 34 4.74 -13.73 7.56
CA GLY A 34 4.88 -14.13 8.97
C GLY A 34 3.91 -13.39 9.92
N LEU A 35 2.74 -12.99 9.43
CA LEU A 35 1.76 -12.16 10.14
C LEU A 35 0.38 -12.85 10.22
N ARG A 36 -0.43 -12.40 11.18
CA ARG A 36 -1.84 -12.83 11.27
C ARG A 36 -2.68 -12.14 10.18
N GLN A 37 -3.72 -12.82 9.70
CA GLN A 37 -4.65 -12.25 8.71
C GLN A 37 -5.27 -10.92 9.19
N GLU A 38 -5.59 -10.81 10.47
CA GLU A 38 -6.10 -9.57 11.08
C GLU A 38 -5.12 -8.40 10.90
N THR A 39 -3.82 -8.64 11.08
CA THR A 39 -2.78 -7.63 10.85
C THR A 39 -2.76 -7.16 9.39
N ILE A 40 -2.92 -8.09 8.43
CA ILE A 40 -3.04 -7.74 7.01
C ILE A 40 -4.30 -6.88 6.78
N SER A 41 -5.42 -7.24 7.39
CA SER A 41 -6.66 -6.47 7.29
C SER A 41 -6.50 -5.04 7.83
N LEU A 42 -5.87 -4.86 8.98
CA LEU A 42 -5.58 -3.55 9.56
C LEU A 42 -4.70 -2.69 8.65
N ILE A 43 -3.69 -3.29 8.01
CA ILE A 43 -2.83 -2.59 7.04
C ILE A 43 -3.62 -2.19 5.80
N GLU A 44 -4.37 -3.11 5.20
CA GLU A 44 -5.16 -2.82 3.99
C GLU A 44 -6.27 -1.80 4.22
N THR A 45 -6.81 -1.75 5.43
CA THR A 45 -7.81 -0.75 5.81
C THR A 45 -7.20 0.61 6.15
N GLY A 46 -5.88 0.71 6.31
CA GLY A 46 -5.15 1.94 6.57
C GLY A 46 -5.09 2.33 8.04
N ASN A 47 -5.05 1.35 8.95
CA ASN A 47 -4.96 1.62 10.39
C ASN A 47 -3.69 2.46 10.70
N PRO A 48 -3.82 3.63 11.35
CA PRO A 48 -2.69 4.53 11.60
C PRO A 48 -1.67 3.98 12.61
N ALA A 49 -2.04 2.99 13.42
CA ALA A 49 -1.14 2.33 14.37
C ALA A 49 -0.33 1.19 13.74
N ALA A 50 -0.50 0.90 12.44
CA ALA A 50 0.33 -0.08 11.74
C ALA A 50 1.80 0.36 11.77
N ARG A 51 2.67 -0.48 12.35
CA ARG A 51 4.10 -0.17 12.45
C ARG A 51 4.76 -0.25 11.09
N LEU A 52 5.73 0.65 10.86
CA LEU A 52 6.48 0.69 9.60
C LEU A 52 7.17 -0.65 9.30
N GLU A 53 7.75 -1.30 10.31
CA GLU A 53 8.36 -2.63 10.18
C GLU A 53 7.38 -3.68 9.63
N THR A 54 6.13 -3.65 10.07
CA THR A 54 5.08 -4.58 9.64
C THR A 54 4.67 -4.31 8.20
N ILE A 55 4.57 -3.03 7.83
CA ILE A 55 4.31 -2.62 6.45
C ILE A 55 5.45 -3.09 5.54
N LEU A 56 6.71 -2.88 5.94
CA LEU A 56 7.88 -3.32 5.18
C LEU A 56 7.92 -4.85 5.00
N ALA A 57 7.56 -5.62 6.02
CA ALA A 57 7.44 -7.08 5.91
C ALA A 57 6.37 -7.50 4.88
N VAL A 58 5.22 -6.82 4.88
CA VAL A 58 4.15 -7.04 3.90
C VAL A 58 4.59 -6.66 2.49
N LEU A 59 5.30 -5.54 2.31
CA LEU A 59 5.84 -5.14 1.02
C LEU A 59 6.86 -6.16 0.51
N ALA A 60 7.77 -6.64 1.37
CA ALA A 60 8.72 -7.69 1.02
C ALA A 60 8.02 -8.98 0.58
N ALA A 61 6.99 -9.43 1.30
CA ALA A 61 6.18 -10.59 0.91
C ALA A 61 5.44 -10.43 -0.44
N LEU A 62 5.24 -9.19 -0.89
CA LEU A 62 4.65 -8.82 -2.17
C LEU A 62 5.69 -8.44 -3.23
N ASP A 63 6.98 -8.62 -2.96
CA ASP A 63 8.10 -8.17 -3.81
C ASP A 63 7.97 -6.68 -4.21
N LEU A 64 7.60 -5.84 -3.23
CA LEU A 64 7.45 -4.40 -3.33
C LEU A 64 8.44 -3.68 -2.42
N GLU A 65 8.69 -2.41 -2.72
CA GLU A 65 9.53 -1.51 -1.92
C GLU A 65 8.90 -0.12 -1.81
N PHE A 66 9.33 0.65 -0.82
CA PHE A 66 9.07 2.08 -0.80
C PHE A 66 10.11 2.85 -1.61
N ARG A 67 9.64 3.88 -2.32
CA ARG A 67 10.51 4.85 -2.97
C ARG A 67 10.18 6.24 -2.43
N ILE A 68 11.21 6.93 -1.94
CA ILE A 68 11.12 8.32 -1.49
C ILE A 68 11.47 9.21 -2.68
N ALA A 69 10.57 10.12 -3.02
CA ALA A 69 10.73 11.04 -4.14
C ALA A 69 10.14 12.41 -3.76
N PRO A 70 10.55 13.49 -4.45
CA PRO A 70 9.90 14.79 -4.32
C PRO A 70 8.38 14.68 -4.50
N ARG A 71 7.62 15.40 -3.69
CA ARG A 71 6.17 15.40 -3.78
C ARG A 71 5.74 15.99 -5.12
N SER A 72 4.95 15.26 -5.89
CA SER A 72 4.28 15.83 -7.07
C SER A 72 3.30 16.91 -6.61
N THR A 73 3.61 18.16 -6.93
CA THR A 73 2.66 19.27 -6.83
C THR A 73 1.74 19.16 -8.04
N SER A 74 0.51 18.68 -7.85
CA SER A 74 -0.52 19.04 -8.82
C SER A 74 -0.71 20.54 -8.66
N THR A 75 -0.23 21.30 -9.63
CA THR A 75 -0.58 22.72 -9.70
C THR A 75 -1.97 22.83 -10.32
N ALA A 76 -2.69 23.91 -10.07
CA ALA A 76 -3.99 24.15 -10.70
C ALA A 76 -3.93 24.03 -12.24
N ALA A 77 -2.76 24.27 -12.83
CA ALA A 77 -2.46 24.07 -14.25
C ALA A 77 -2.65 22.62 -14.75
N ASP A 78 -2.46 21.60 -13.89
CA ASP A 78 -2.67 20.20 -14.28
C ASP A 78 -4.15 19.85 -14.41
N ILE A 79 -5.03 20.63 -13.78
CA ILE A 79 -6.48 20.49 -13.87
C ILE A 79 -7.00 21.22 -15.12
N GLU A 80 -6.43 22.38 -15.44
CA GLU A 80 -6.77 23.13 -16.67
C GLU A 80 -6.40 22.36 -17.94
N ALA A 81 -5.33 21.56 -17.96
CA ALA A 81 -4.95 20.76 -19.12
C ALA A 81 -5.86 19.53 -19.39
N ILE A 82 -6.82 19.26 -18.50
CA ILE A 82 -7.81 18.18 -18.65
C ILE A 82 -9.12 18.70 -19.27
N PHE A 83 -9.33 20.03 -19.26
CA PHE A 83 -10.49 20.71 -19.85
C PHE A 83 -10.10 21.51 -21.09
#